data_AF-A0A971J559-F1
#
_entry.id   AF-A0A971J559-F1
#
_cell.length_a   1.000
_cell.length_b   1.000
_cell.length_c   1.000
_cell.angle_alpha   90.00
_cell.angle_beta   90.00
_cell.angle_gamma   90.00
#
_symmetry.space_group_name_H-M   'P 1'
#
loop_
_entity.id
_entity.type
_entity.pdbx_description
1 polymer ?
#
loop_
_entity_poly.entity_id
_entity_poly.type
_entity_poly.pdbx_seq_one_letter_code
_entity_poly.pdbx_strand_id
1 'polypeptide(L)' 'MMRSMYAGVSGLRTHQLRMDVIGNNIANVNTVGFKKSRAVFKDALYQAIRGGSAPTGAR' A
#
# COMPACT_ATOMS: atom_id res chain seq x y z
N MET A 1 11.12 3.70 16.66
CA MET A 1 9.82 3.49 17.34
C MET A 1 8.66 4.18 16.62
N MET A 2 8.69 5.52 16.42
CA MET A 2 7.59 6.24 15.74
C MET A 2 7.38 5.81 14.27
N ARG A 3 8.43 5.83 13.42
CA ARG A 3 8.33 5.42 11.99
C ARG A 3 7.83 3.99 11.78
N SER A 4 8.22 3.05 12.64
CA SER A 4 7.78 1.65 12.58
C SER A 4 6.31 1.49 12.96
N MET A 5 5.84 2.25 13.96
CA MET A 5 4.42 2.29 14.33
C MET A 5 3.57 2.91 13.23
N TYR A 6 4.02 4.01 12.61
CA TYR A 6 3.32 4.61 11.45
C TYR A 6 3.28 3.66 10.25
N ALA A 7 4.35 2.92 9.98
CA ALA A 7 4.36 1.88 8.94
C ALA A 7 3.35 0.77 9.26
N GLY A 8 3.31 0.27 10.49
CA GLY A 8 2.33 -0.74 10.92
C GLY A 8 0.88 -0.25 10.82
N VAL A 9 0.58 0.94 11.33
CA VAL A 9 -0.75 1.56 11.25
C VAL A 9 -1.17 1.82 9.79
N SER A 10 -0.24 2.21 8.92
CA SER A 10 -0.51 2.37 7.49
C SER A 10 -0.86 1.03 6.81
N GLY A 11 -0.20 -0.07 7.19
CA GLY A 11 -0.51 -1.42 6.72
C GLY A 11 -1.90 -1.89 7.17
N LEU A 12 -2.27 -1.62 8.42
CA LEU A 12 -3.60 -1.96 8.94
C LEU A 12 -4.70 -1.14 8.25
N ARG A 13 -4.49 0.17 8.04
CA ARG A 13 -5.46 1.03 7.36
C ARG A 13 -5.65 0.66 5.89
N THR A 14 -4.57 0.29 5.19
CA THR A 14 -4.67 -0.21 3.81
C THR A 14 -5.38 -1.55 3.73
N HIS A 15 -5.18 -2.44 4.72
CA HIS A 15 -5.96 -3.67 4.84
C HIS A 15 -7.45 -3.40 5.09
N GLN A 16 -7.79 -2.45 5.96
CA GLN A 16 -9.17 -2.06 6.21
C GLN A 16 -9.87 -1.60 4.91
N LEU A 17 -9.23 -0.70 4.16
CA LEU A 17 -9.74 -0.25 2.86
C LEU A 17 -9.93 -1.41 1.87
N ARG A 18 -9.06 -2.42 1.91
CA ARG A 18 -9.22 -3.63 1.09
C ARG A 18 -10.48 -4.40 1.47
N MET A 19 -10.71 -4.57 2.77
CA MET A 19 -11.88 -5.28 3.29
C MET A 19 -13.17 -4.55 2.93
N ASP A 20 -13.19 -3.22 2.98
CA ASP A 20 -14.35 -2.43 2.61
C ASP A 20 -14.70 -2.59 1.11
N VAL A 21 -13.68 -2.59 0.23
CA VAL A 21 -13.87 -2.83 -1.21
C VAL A 21 -14.35 -4.25 -1.49
N ILE A 22 -13.81 -5.25 -0.79
CA ILE A 22 -14.25 -6.65 -0.91
C ILE A 22 -15.72 -6.77 -0.44
N GLY A 23 -16.04 -6.19 0.72
CA GLY A 23 -17.40 -6.19 1.27
C GLY A 23 -18.41 -5.55 0.32
N ASN A 24 -18.07 -4.40 -0.26
CA ASN A 24 -18.93 -3.74 -1.25
C ASN A 24 -19.13 -4.59 -2.51
N ASN A 25 -18.07 -5.25 -3.00
CA ASN A 25 -18.18 -6.14 -4.16
C ASN A 25 -19.06 -7.36 -3.89
N ILE A 26 -18.94 -7.97 -2.70
CA ILE A 26 -19.73 -9.14 -2.31
C ILE A 26 -21.20 -8.74 -2.12
N ALA A 27 -21.45 -7.61 -1.44
CA ALA A 27 -22.80 -7.11 -1.20
C ALA A 27 -23.56 -6.83 -2.51
N ASN A 28 -22.86 -6.42 -3.57
CA ASN A 28 -23.46 -6.06 -4.85
C ASN A 28 -23.26 -7.13 -5.94
N VAL A 29 -22.91 -8.37 -5.58
CA VAL A 29 -22.65 -9.44 -6.57
C VAL A 29 -23.88 -9.77 -7.44
N ASN A 30 -25.09 -9.59 -6.89
CA ASN A 30 -26.36 -9.87 -7.58
C ASN A 30 -27.03 -8.61 -8.17
N THR A 31 -26.39 -7.44 -8.06
CA THR A 31 -26.95 -6.19 -8.58
C THR A 31 -26.64 -6.07 -10.07
N VAL A 32 -27.67 -6.07 -10.91
CA VAL A 32 -27.51 -5.98 -12.37
C VAL A 32 -26.82 -4.67 -12.75
N GLY A 33 -25.72 -4.77 -13.52
CA GLY A 33 -24.93 -3.61 -13.95
C GLY A 33 -23.83 -3.17 -12.97
N PHE A 34 -23.64 -3.86 -11.85
CA PHE A 34 -22.57 -3.55 -10.90
C PHE A 34 -21.17 -3.83 -11.48
N LYS A 35 -20.25 -2.89 -11.29
CA LYS A 35 -18.84 -3.01 -11.70
C LYS A 35 -17.96 -3.25 -10.48
N LYS A 36 -17.28 -4.41 -10.45
CA LYS A 36 -16.33 -4.73 -9.39
C LYS A 36 -15.21 -3.70 -9.30
N SER A 37 -14.88 -3.30 -8.08
CA SER A 37 -13.74 -2.41 -7.79
C SER A 37 -12.60 -3.20 -7.13
N ARG A 38 -11.35 -2.80 -7.33
CA ARG A 38 -10.18 -3.46 -6.70
C ARG A 38 -9.24 -2.40 -6.12
N ALA A 39 -8.86 -2.58 -4.86
CA ALA A 39 -7.81 -1.79 -4.24
C ALA A 39 -6.43 -2.24 -4.77
N VAL A 40 -5.62 -1.27 -5.21
CA VAL A 40 -4.22 -1.47 -5.63
C VAL A 40 -3.33 -0.72 -4.66
N PHE A 41 -2.35 -1.41 -4.08
CA PHE A 41 -1.40 -0.82 -3.14
C PHE A 41 -0.10 -0.47 -3.86
N LYS A 42 0.55 0.60 -3.40
CA LYS A 42 1.89 1.03 -3.83
C LYS A 42 2.71 1.31 -2.59
N ASP A 43 4.01 1.00 -2.68
CA ASP A 43 4.92 1.29 -1.59
C ASP A 43 5.12 2.80 -1.40
N ALA A 44 5.42 3.16 -0.15
CA ALA A 44 5.78 4.52 0.22
C ALA A 44 7.27 4.79 -0.11
N LEU A 45 7.60 6.06 -0.32
CA LEU A 45 8.99 6.49 -0.58
C LEU A 45 9.91 6.07 0.59
N TYR A 46 10.92 5.26 0.28
CA TYR A 46 11.94 4.88 1.26
C TYR A 46 12.91 6.04 1.50
N GLN A 47 13.12 6.43 2.75
CA GLN A 47 14.16 7.39 3.09
C GLN A 47 15.54 6.71 3.02
N ALA A 48 16.31 7.00 1.97
CA ALA A 48 17.70 6.57 1.86
C ALA A 48 18.57 7.34 2.87
N ILE A 49 19.07 6.66 3.91
CA ILE A 49 19.88 7.26 4.99
C ILE A 49 21.32 7.55 4.51
N ARG A 50 21.75 6.95 3.40
CA ARG A 50 22.98 7.28 2.69
C ARG A 50 22.63 7.55 1.23
N GLY A 51 23.03 8.72 0.72
CA GLY A 51 23.05 8.96 -0.72
C GLY A 51 23.96 7.92 -1.36
N GLY A 52 23.52 7.35 -2.48
CA GLY A 52 24.30 6.32 -3.19
C GLY A 52 25.74 6.81 -3.39
N SER A 53 26.70 6.04 -2.86
CA SER A 53 28.11 6.30 -3.06
C SER A 53 28.38 6.23 -4.56
N ALA A 54 29.01 7.26 -5.13
CA ALA A 54 29.58 7.13 -6.46
C ALA A 54 30.52 5.91 -6.47
N PRO A 55 30.58 5.12 -7.56
CA PRO A 55 31.55 4.04 -7.66
C PRO A 55 32.94 4.66 -7.53
N THR A 56 33.63 4.41 -6.41
CA THR A 56 35.04 4.80 -6.24
C THR A 56 35.91 3.85 -7.05
N GLY A 57 35.83 3.97 -8.37
CA GLY A 57 36.78 3.37 -9.30
C GLY A 57 37.86 4.39 -9.62
N ALA A 58 38.97 4.36 -8.89
CA ALA A 58 40.24 4.95 -9.32
C ALA A 58 41.42 4.48 -8.44
N ARG A 59 41.75 3.19 -8.53
CA ARG A 59 43.13 2.72 -8.78
C ARG A 59 43.17 1.21 -8.98
#